data_AF-E8KG84-F1
#
_entry.id   AF-E8KG84-F1
#
_cell.length_a   1.000
_cell.length_b   1.000
_cell.length_c   1.000
_cell.angle_alpha   90.00
_cell.angle_beta   90.00
_cell.angle_gamma   90.00
#
_symmetry.space_group_name_H-M   'P 1'
#
loop_
_entity.id
_entity.type
_entity.pdbx_description
1 polymer ?
#
loop_
_entity_poly.entity_id
_entity_poly.type
_entity_poly.pdbx_seq_one_letter_code
_entity_poly.pdbx_strand_id
1 'polypeptide(L)'
;MLVKEKMQKLAEINSAAQDFVRQAAKLDETPEFEQQTWQEQANEARAWFADKSHSTPKLDLLAQLRGVPADILRQKCYEKAQAFYQLSFAVAGQRQRYEDRLKACETLEQVQAITLEFTLNLEG
;
A
#
# COMPACT_ATOMS: atom_id res chain seq x y z
N MET A 1 15.68 -14.25 -26.52
CA MET A 1 15.49 -15.11 -25.34
C MET A 1 15.50 -14.27 -24.05
N LEU A 2 16.58 -13.53 -23.77
CA LEU A 2 16.71 -12.68 -22.57
C LEU A 2 15.63 -11.60 -22.38
N VAL A 3 15.26 -10.86 -23.43
CA VAL A 3 14.23 -9.81 -23.34
C VAL A 3 12.88 -10.38 -22.89
N LYS A 4 12.49 -11.53 -23.45
CA LYS A 4 11.25 -12.24 -23.07
C LYS A 4 11.30 -12.66 -21.59
N GLU A 5 12.44 -13.19 -21.14
CA GLU A 5 12.64 -13.58 -19.75
C GLU A 5 12.54 -12.38 -18.80
N LYS A 6 13.13 -11.24 -19.17
CA LYS A 6 12.99 -10.00 -18.39
C LYS A 6 11.54 -9.52 -18.32
N MET A 7 10.79 -9.57 -19.41
CA MET A 7 9.37 -9.20 -19.39
C MET A 7 8.57 -10.10 -18.43
N GLN A 8 8.82 -11.41 -18.46
CA GLN A 8 8.16 -12.37 -17.58
C GLN A 8 8.50 -12.11 -16.11
N LYS A 9 9.79 -11.92 -15.80
CA LYS A 9 10.23 -11.60 -14.43
C LYS A 9 9.65 -10.26 -13.93
N LEU A 10 9.51 -9.26 -14.79
CA LEU A 10 8.87 -7.99 -14.43
C LEU A 10 7.38 -8.18 -14.09
N ALA A 11 6.67 -9.00 -14.85
CA ALA A 11 5.28 -9.35 -14.54
C ALA A 11 5.17 -10.07 -13.18
N GLU A 12 6.10 -10.99 -12.88
CA GLU A 12 6.18 -11.67 -11.58
C GLU A 12 6.47 -10.69 -10.44
N ILE A 13 7.41 -9.75 -10.62
CA ILE A 13 7.72 -8.69 -9.64
C ILE A 13 6.47 -7.86 -9.34
N ASN A 14 5.76 -7.43 -10.39
CA ASN A 14 4.57 -6.60 -10.24
C ASN A 14 3.42 -7.37 -9.57
N SER A 15 3.20 -8.63 -9.96
CA SER A 15 2.16 -9.48 -9.34
C SER A 15 2.47 -9.75 -7.87
N ALA A 16 3.71 -10.12 -7.53
CA ALA A 16 4.10 -10.40 -6.15
C ALA A 16 3.97 -9.16 -5.25
N ALA A 17 4.33 -7.97 -5.75
CA ALA A 17 4.12 -6.71 -5.04
C ALA A 17 2.63 -6.43 -4.80
N GLN A 18 1.80 -6.57 -5.84
CA GLN A 18 0.35 -6.37 -5.76
C GLN A 18 -0.30 -7.34 -4.78
N ASP A 19 0.05 -8.64 -4.86
CA ASP A 19 -0.49 -9.68 -3.98
C ASP A 19 -0.08 -9.45 -2.52
N PHE A 20 1.15 -9.02 -2.27
CA PHE A 20 1.60 -8.70 -0.93
C PHE A 20 0.77 -7.56 -0.31
N VAL A 21 0.57 -6.45 -1.04
CA VAL A 21 -0.29 -5.36 -0.57
C VAL A 21 -1.74 -5.82 -0.41
N ARG A 22 -2.27 -6.58 -1.38
CA ARG A 22 -3.64 -7.11 -1.35
C ARG A 22 -3.90 -7.91 -0.09
N GLN A 23 -3.00 -8.83 0.26
CA GLN A 23 -3.11 -9.67 1.44
C GLN A 23 -2.91 -8.87 2.73
N ALA A 24 -1.85 -8.08 2.82
CA ALA A 24 -1.52 -7.32 4.02
C ALA A 24 -2.57 -6.25 4.37
N ALA A 25 -3.14 -5.59 3.35
CA ALA A 25 -4.20 -4.60 3.52
C ALA A 25 -5.62 -5.20 3.50
N LYS A 26 -5.76 -6.52 3.33
CA LYS A 26 -7.05 -7.23 3.24
C LYS A 26 -7.99 -6.61 2.21
N LEU A 27 -7.48 -6.25 1.04
CA LEU A 27 -8.27 -5.56 0.02
C LEU A 27 -9.48 -6.38 -0.42
N ASP A 28 -9.37 -7.71 -0.44
CA ASP A 28 -10.47 -8.61 -0.82
C ASP A 28 -11.64 -8.62 0.21
N GLU A 29 -11.41 -8.11 1.42
CA GLU A 29 -12.46 -7.99 2.45
C GLU A 29 -13.19 -6.64 2.38
N THR A 30 -12.73 -5.69 1.55
CA THR A 30 -13.30 -4.34 1.44
C THR A 30 -13.80 -4.07 0.02
N PRO A 31 -15.05 -3.65 -0.19
CA PRO A 31 -15.57 -3.30 -1.52
C PRO A 31 -14.71 -2.25 -2.23
N GLU A 32 -14.54 -2.39 -3.55
CA GLU A 32 -13.67 -1.52 -4.35
C GLU A 32 -14.03 -0.04 -4.23
N PHE A 33 -15.33 0.30 -4.24
CA PHE A 33 -15.78 1.68 -4.09
C PHE A 33 -15.36 2.28 -2.74
N GLU A 34 -15.31 1.47 -1.67
CA GLU A 34 -14.89 1.92 -0.35
C GLU A 34 -13.39 2.19 -0.34
N GLN A 35 -12.59 1.32 -0.97
CA GLN A 35 -11.14 1.51 -1.11
C GLN A 35 -10.81 2.84 -1.82
N GLN A 36 -11.61 3.22 -2.83
CA GLN A 36 -11.44 4.49 -3.55
C GLN A 36 -11.65 5.73 -2.65
N THR A 37 -12.34 5.60 -1.51
CA THR A 37 -12.53 6.70 -0.55
C THR A 37 -11.40 6.83 0.48
N TRP A 38 -10.52 5.82 0.59
CA TRP A 38 -9.52 5.77 1.66
C TRP A 38 -8.57 6.96 1.67
N GLN A 39 -8.20 7.47 0.49
CA GLN A 39 -7.31 8.63 0.41
C GLN A 39 -7.98 9.89 0.98
N GLU A 40 -9.27 10.10 0.74
CA GLU A 40 -9.99 11.25 1.28
C GLU A 40 -10.14 11.15 2.80
N GLN A 41 -10.44 9.94 3.30
CA GLN A 41 -10.49 9.67 4.74
C GLN A 41 -9.12 9.88 5.40
N ALA A 42 -8.04 9.44 4.73
CA ALA A 42 -6.67 9.63 5.20
C ALA A 42 -6.29 11.12 5.27
N ASN A 43 -6.69 11.91 4.26
CA ASN A 43 -6.43 13.35 4.24
C ASN A 43 -7.10 14.05 5.43
N GLU A 44 -8.38 13.79 5.66
CA GLU A 44 -9.12 14.36 6.81
C GLU A 44 -8.54 13.88 8.14
N ALA A 45 -8.22 12.60 8.27
CA ALA A 45 -7.67 12.05 9.50
C ALA A 45 -6.29 12.63 9.83
N ARG A 46 -5.41 12.82 8.84
CA ARG A 46 -4.09 13.44 9.03
C ARG A 46 -4.19 14.92 9.38
N ALA A 47 -5.08 15.65 8.71
CA ALA A 47 -5.31 17.06 9.01
C ALA A 47 -5.84 17.25 10.43
N TRP A 48 -6.82 16.44 10.84
CA TRP A 48 -7.32 16.43 12.22
C TRP A 48 -6.29 15.96 13.24
N PHE A 49 -5.42 15.01 12.89
CA PHE A 49 -4.35 14.58 13.78
C PHE A 49 -3.35 15.71 14.06
N ALA A 50 -3.03 16.52 13.04
CA ALA A 50 -2.15 17.69 13.16
C ALA A 50 -2.82 18.88 13.88
N ASP A 51 -4.11 19.09 13.64
CA ASP A 51 -4.93 20.12 14.28
C ASP A 51 -6.33 19.58 14.60
N LYS A 52 -6.62 19.39 15.89
CA LYS A 52 -7.88 18.80 16.36
C LYS A 52 -9.11 19.66 16.06
N SER A 53 -8.94 20.92 15.66
CA SER A 53 -10.02 21.80 15.22
C SER A 53 -10.35 21.66 13.73
N HIS A 54 -9.52 20.97 12.96
CA HIS A 54 -9.72 20.79 11.53
C HIS A 54 -11.01 20.00 11.24
N SER A 55 -11.82 20.51 10.32
CA SER A 55 -13.09 19.89 9.92
C SER A 55 -12.87 18.56 9.18
N THR A 56 -13.72 17.57 9.45
CA THR A 56 -13.62 16.23 8.84
C THR A 56 -15.00 15.74 8.36
N PRO A 57 -15.66 16.45 7.43
CA PRO A 57 -17.06 16.18 7.10
C PRO A 57 -17.31 14.76 6.59
N LYS A 58 -16.35 14.10 5.92
CA LYS A 58 -16.50 12.72 5.48
C LYS A 58 -16.42 11.76 6.66
N LEU A 59 -15.45 11.97 7.56
CA LEU A 59 -15.35 11.17 8.78
C LEU A 59 -16.54 11.42 9.72
N ASP A 60 -17.05 12.64 9.80
CA ASP A 60 -18.25 12.95 10.60
C ASP A 60 -19.49 12.22 10.07
N LEU A 61 -19.70 12.23 8.75
CA LEU A 61 -20.76 11.45 8.11
C LEU A 61 -20.62 9.94 8.40
N LEU A 62 -19.42 9.40 8.24
CA LEU A 62 -19.14 8.00 8.53
C LEU A 62 -19.37 7.65 10.01
N ALA A 63 -18.97 8.53 10.93
CA ALA A 63 -19.15 8.33 12.36
C ALA A 63 -20.64 8.31 12.72
N GLN A 64 -21.40 9.26 12.17
CA GLN A 64 -22.85 9.35 12.34
C GLN A 64 -23.56 8.09 11.81
N LEU A 65 -23.28 7.66 10.57
CA LEU A 65 -23.90 6.49 9.95
C LEU A 65 -23.57 5.19 10.69
N ARG A 66 -22.39 5.11 11.31
CA ARG A 66 -21.95 3.94 12.08
C ARG A 66 -22.37 3.98 13.55
N GLY A 67 -22.91 5.10 14.04
CA GLY A 67 -23.22 5.29 15.45
C GLY A 67 -22.00 5.24 16.37
N VAL A 68 -20.82 5.69 15.89
CA VAL A 68 -19.57 5.71 16.68
C VAL A 68 -19.13 7.13 16.99
N PRO A 69 -18.40 7.38 18.09
CA PRO A 69 -17.86 8.71 18.37
C PRO A 69 -16.90 9.17 17.26
N ALA A 70 -17.04 10.42 16.81
CA ALA A 70 -16.26 10.98 15.71
C ALA A 70 -14.74 10.93 15.97
N ASP A 71 -14.29 11.29 17.17
CA ASP A 71 -12.86 11.24 17.52
C ASP A 71 -12.28 9.83 17.48
N ILE A 72 -13.06 8.82 17.89
CA ILE A 72 -12.64 7.42 17.81
C ILE A 72 -12.51 6.98 16.35
N LEU A 73 -13.44 7.40 15.49
CA LEU A 73 -13.34 7.11 14.07
C LEU A 73 -12.11 7.79 13.45
N ARG A 74 -11.90 9.09 13.71
CA ARG A 74 -10.77 9.86 13.18
C ARG A 74 -9.43 9.25 13.57
N GLN A 75 -9.28 8.86 14.84
CA GLN A 75 -8.07 8.20 15.33
C GLN A 75 -7.83 6.86 14.61
N LYS A 76 -8.87 6.02 14.46
CA LYS A 76 -8.75 4.74 13.73
C LYS A 76 -8.43 4.94 12.24
N CYS A 77 -9.04 5.93 11.59
CA CYS A 77 -8.73 6.26 10.20
C CYS A 77 -7.29 6.76 10.05
N TYR A 78 -6.78 7.55 11.01
CA TYR A 78 -5.39 7.97 11.04
C TYR A 78 -4.44 6.76 11.16
N GLU A 79 -4.66 5.88 12.13
CA GLU A 79 -3.83 4.69 12.34
C GLU A 79 -3.79 3.79 11.10
N LYS A 80 -4.95 3.52 10.50
CA LYS A 80 -5.05 2.76 9.25
C LYS A 80 -4.33 3.46 8.09
N ALA A 81 -4.48 4.78 7.96
CA ALA A 81 -3.81 5.55 6.92
C ALA A 81 -2.28 5.51 7.08
N GLN A 82 -1.76 5.50 8.30
CA GLN A 82 -0.32 5.38 8.54
C GLN A 82 0.19 3.97 8.25
N ALA A 83 -0.53 2.93 8.68
CA ALA A 83 -0.17 1.54 8.39
C ALA A 83 -0.18 1.25 6.88
N PHE A 84 -1.22 1.71 6.16
CA PHE A 84 -1.30 1.53 4.71
C PHE A 84 -0.23 2.35 3.96
N TYR A 85 0.08 3.55 4.44
CA TYR A 85 1.21 4.34 3.91
C TYR A 85 2.54 3.59 4.06
N GLN A 86 2.86 3.10 5.25
CA GLN A 86 4.10 2.33 5.48
C GLN A 86 4.16 1.10 4.57
N LEU A 87 3.07 0.32 4.50
CA LEU A 87 2.97 -0.85 3.64
C LEU A 87 3.18 -0.53 2.17
N SER A 88 2.40 0.41 1.63
CA SER A 88 2.41 0.73 0.20
C SER A 88 3.76 1.28 -0.26
N PHE A 89 4.38 2.16 0.52
CA PHE A 89 5.69 2.71 0.18
C PHE A 89 6.83 1.69 0.37
N ALA A 90 6.79 0.86 1.40
CA ALA A 90 7.77 -0.21 1.60
C ALA A 90 7.75 -1.19 0.42
N VAL A 91 6.56 -1.60 -0.02
CA VAL A 91 6.40 -2.54 -1.13
C VAL A 91 6.75 -1.88 -2.46
N ALA A 92 6.35 -0.64 -2.69
CA ALA A 92 6.72 0.11 -3.89
C ALA A 92 8.25 0.23 -4.03
N GLY A 93 8.95 0.56 -2.93
CA GLY A 93 10.41 0.63 -2.91
C GLY A 93 11.07 -0.72 -3.19
N GLN A 94 10.59 -1.81 -2.57
CA GLN A 94 11.09 -3.16 -2.84
C GLN A 94 10.86 -3.58 -4.30
N ARG A 95 9.68 -3.29 -4.86
CA ARG A 95 9.36 -3.55 -6.26
C ARG A 95 10.30 -2.81 -7.22
N GLN A 96 10.54 -1.52 -6.96
CA GLN A 96 11.49 -0.70 -7.72
C GLN A 96 12.92 -1.27 -7.63
N ARG A 97 13.38 -1.66 -6.43
CA ARG A 97 14.68 -2.32 -6.25
C ARG A 97 14.81 -3.61 -7.07
N TYR A 98 13.76 -4.44 -7.12
CA TYR A 98 13.77 -5.64 -7.96
C TYR A 98 13.75 -5.31 -9.45
N GLU A 99 13.00 -4.29 -9.87
CA GLU A 99 12.97 -3.80 -11.25
C GLU A 99 14.35 -3.30 -11.69
N ASP A 100 15.06 -2.56 -10.85
CA ASP A 100 16.40 -2.06 -11.15
C ASP A 100 17.43 -3.20 -11.23
N ARG A 101 17.35 -4.18 -10.31
CA ARG A 101 18.18 -5.40 -10.37
C ARG A 101 17.93 -6.16 -11.68
N LEU A 102 16.68 -6.29 -12.10
CA LEU A 102 16.29 -6.96 -13.33
C LEU A 102 16.81 -6.24 -14.59
N LYS A 103 16.73 -4.89 -14.59
CA LYS A 103 17.29 -4.08 -15.68
C LYS A 103 18.79 -4.33 -15.84
N ALA A 104 19.52 -4.46 -14.74
CA ALA A 104 20.97 -4.72 -14.73
C ALA A 104 21.39 -6.14 -15.16
N CYS A 105 20.48 -7.12 -15.29
CA CYS A 105 20.85 -8.48 -15.72
C CYS A 105 21.28 -8.52 -17.20
N GLU A 106 22.34 -9.24 -17.52
CA GLU A 106 22.88 -9.43 -18.87
C GLU A 106 22.70 -10.87 -19.38
N THR A 107 22.30 -11.79 -18.50
CA THR A 107 22.17 -13.23 -18.78
C THR A 107 20.85 -13.80 -18.27
N LEU A 108 20.44 -14.96 -18.78
CA LEU A 108 19.20 -15.63 -18.35
C LEU A 108 19.32 -16.10 -16.90
N GLU A 109 20.49 -16.60 -16.55
CA GLU A 109 20.85 -17.12 -15.24
C GLU A 109 20.71 -16.01 -14.17
N GLN A 110 21.15 -14.79 -14.49
CA GLN A 110 20.99 -13.64 -13.58
C GLN A 110 19.52 -13.27 -13.38
N VAL A 111 18.69 -13.33 -14.43
CA VAL A 111 17.24 -13.06 -14.31
C VAL A 111 16.57 -14.13 -13.45
N GLN A 112 16.91 -15.40 -13.66
CA GLN A 112 16.37 -16.54 -12.91
C GLN A 112 16.82 -16.54 -11.45
N ALA A 113 18.01 -16.01 -11.15
CA ALA A 113 18.54 -15.86 -9.78
C ALA A 113 17.87 -14.73 -8.96
N ILE A 114 16.90 -14.00 -9.53
CA ILE A 114 16.10 -13.03 -8.77
C ILE A 114 14.98 -13.77 -8.03
N THR A 115 15.21 -14.03 -6.75
CA THR A 115 14.18 -14.47 -5.79
C THR A 115 13.47 -13.25 -5.22
N LEU A 116 12.14 -13.29 -5.22
CA LEU A 116 11.28 -12.21 -4.72
C LEU A 116 10.87 -12.50 -3.29
N GLU A 117 11.16 -11.55 -2.41
CA GLU A 117 10.68 -11.54 -1.04
C GLU A 117 10.25 -10.10 -0.71
N PHE A 118 8.98 -9.94 -0.36
CA PHE A 118 8.43 -8.68 0.12
C PHE A 118 8.22 -8.78 1.62
N THR A 119 8.69 -7.78 2.36
CA THR A 119 8.53 -7.73 3.82
C THR A 119 8.12 -6.34 4.28
N LEU A 120 7.59 -6.26 5.50
CA LEU A 120 7.32 -5.00 6.20
C LEU A 120 8.43 -4.63 7.18
N ASN A 121 9.53 -5.39 7.21
CA ASN A 121 10.68 -5.09 8.05
C ASN A 121 11.42 -3.90 7.43
N LEU A 122 11.02 -2.71 7.88
CA LEU A 122 11.78 -1.48 7.69
C LEU A 122 12.98 -1.53 8.64
N GLU A 123 13.93 -2.43 8.39
CA GLU A 123 15.23 -2.31 9.06
C GLU A 123 15.92 -1.05 8.52
N GLY A 124 16.03 -0.06 9.40
CA GLY A 124 16.88 1.11 9.26
C GLY A 124 17.86 1.15 10.42
#